data_AF-A0A817PBZ1-F1
#
_entry.id   AF-A0A817PBZ1-F1
#
_cell.length_a   1.000
_cell.length_b   1.000
_cell.length_c   1.000
_cell.angle_alpha   90.00
_cell.angle_beta   90.00
_cell.angle_gamma   90.00
#
_symmetry.space_group_name_H-M   'P 1'
#
loop_
_entity.id
_entity.type
_entity.pdbx_description
1 polymer ?
#
loop_
_entity_poly.entity_id
_entity_poly.type
_entity_poly.pdbx_seq_one_letter_code
_entity_poly.pdbx_strand_id
1 'polypeptide(L)' 'KPTLDNLQQVAHALAKRALDNGHDPHFYSPFAKSARRSLGINICGGKPDDVTVLLAVVTSTG' A
#
# COMPACT_ATOMS: atom_id res chain seq x y z
N LYS A 1 -18.12 -11.51 12.88
CA LYS A 1 -17.11 -12.18 12.00
C LYS A 1 -17.13 -11.44 10.66
N PRO A 2 -15.99 -10.99 10.13
CA PRO A 2 -15.95 -10.32 8.84
C PRO A 2 -16.41 -11.28 7.73
N THR A 3 -17.18 -10.76 6.78
CA THR A 3 -17.60 -11.51 5.59
C THR A 3 -16.53 -11.43 4.50
N LEU A 4 -16.62 -12.31 3.50
CA LEU A 4 -15.76 -12.23 2.33
C LEU A 4 -15.87 -10.87 1.64
N ASP A 5 -17.08 -10.31 1.54
CA ASP A 5 -17.30 -8.98 0.98
C ASP A 5 -16.59 -7.88 1.77
N ASN A 6 -16.59 -7.96 3.11
CA ASN A 6 -15.82 -7.03 3.94
C ASN A 6 -14.33 -7.11 3.62
N LEU A 7 -13.79 -8.34 3.47
CA LEU A 7 -12.38 -8.53 3.13
C LEU A 7 -12.05 -8.00 1.74
N GLN A 8 -12.90 -8.27 0.75
CA GLN A 8 -12.70 -7.80 -0.61
C GLN A 8 -12.71 -6.27 -0.68
N GLN A 9 -13.65 -5.62 0.01
CA GLN A 9 -13.72 -4.16 0.07
C GLN A 9 -12.46 -3.55 0.70
N VAL A 10 -11.96 -4.14 1.78
CA VAL A 10 -10.73 -3.68 2.43
C VAL A 10 -9.51 -3.90 1.52
N ALA A 11 -9.39 -5.07 0.89
CA ALA A 11 -8.29 -5.35 -0.03
C ALA A 11 -8.28 -4.36 -1.21
N HIS A 12 -9.44 -4.09 -1.80
CA HIS A 12 -9.60 -3.07 -2.84
C HIS A 12 -9.24 -1.66 -2.36
N ALA A 13 -9.69 -1.26 -1.17
CA ALA A 13 -9.39 0.05 -0.61
C ALA A 13 -7.88 0.24 -0.37
N LEU A 14 -7.20 -0.79 0.12
CA LEU A 14 -5.75 -0.80 0.28
C LEU A 14 -5.04 -0.70 -1.07
N ALA A 15 -5.44 -1.52 -2.05
CA ALA A 15 -4.86 -1.51 -3.39
C ALA A 15 -5.03 -0.14 -4.07
N LYS A 16 -6.25 0.42 -4.02
CA LYS A 16 -6.55 1.76 -4.57
C LYS A 16 -5.69 2.83 -3.91
N ARG A 17 -5.57 2.82 -2.58
CA ARG A 17 -4.76 3.84 -1.88
C ARG A 17 -3.28 3.73 -2.18
N ALA A 18 -2.76 2.50 -2.30
CA ALA A 18 -1.38 2.28 -2.71
C ALA A 18 -1.14 2.75 -4.16
N LEU A 19 -2.08 2.50 -5.07
CA LEU A 19 -2.03 2.97 -6.45
C LEU A 19 -2.06 4.51 -6.52
N ASP A 20 -3.01 5.15 -5.85
CA ASP A 20 -3.13 6.62 -5.78
C ASP A 20 -1.82 7.24 -5.25
N ASN A 21 -1.28 6.71 -4.15
CA ASN A 21 0.01 7.13 -3.59
C ASN A 21 1.20 6.85 -4.50
N GLY A 22 1.15 5.76 -5.30
CA GLY A 22 2.19 5.38 -6.24
C GLY A 22 2.32 6.38 -7.39
N HIS A 23 1.20 6.99 -7.80
CA HIS A 23 1.14 8.02 -8.83
C HIS A 23 1.28 9.45 -8.32
N ASP A 24 1.24 9.68 -7.00
CA ASP A 24 1.41 11.02 -6.41
C ASP A 24 2.90 11.45 -6.42
N PRO A 25 3.30 12.46 -7.22
CA PRO A 25 4.69 12.92 -7.28
C PRO A 25 5.13 13.70 -6.04
N HIS A 26 4.21 14.07 -5.16
CA HIS A 26 4.46 14.83 -3.94
C HIS A 26 4.36 13.98 -2.68
N PHE A 27 3.91 12.74 -2.80
CA PHE A 27 3.87 11.82 -1.67
C PHE A 27 5.29 11.41 -1.26
N TYR A 28 5.66 11.68 0.00
CA TYR A 28 6.94 11.20 0.52
C TYR A 28 6.83 9.71 0.91
N SER A 29 6.87 8.88 -0.15
CA SER A 29 6.61 7.46 -0.10
C SER A 29 7.67 6.68 0.69
N PRO A 30 7.35 5.45 1.14
CA PRO A 30 8.35 4.55 1.71
C PRO A 30 9.56 4.32 0.79
N PHE A 31 9.31 4.24 -0.53
CA PHE A 31 10.37 4.11 -1.53
C PHE A 31 11.29 5.33 -1.54
N ALA A 32 10.74 6.55 -1.63
CA ALA A 32 11.52 7.79 -1.61
C ALA A 32 12.32 7.95 -0.30
N LYS A 33 11.71 7.64 0.86
CA LYS A 33 12.38 7.60 2.16
C LYS A 33 13.57 6.65 2.18
N SER A 34 13.40 5.45 1.63
CA SER A 34 14.47 4.46 1.56
C SER A 34 15.59 4.88 0.60
N ALA A 35 15.26 5.44 -0.57
CA ALA A 35 16.26 5.92 -1.52
C ALA A 35 17.15 7.01 -0.89
N ARG A 36 16.55 7.95 -0.16
CA ARG A 36 17.29 8.99 0.56
C ARG A 36 18.15 8.42 1.69
N ARG A 37 17.59 7.54 2.52
CA ARG A 37 18.31 6.98 3.68
C ARG A 37 19.45 6.05 3.28
N SER A 38 19.21 5.16 2.32
CA SER A 38 20.13 4.06 2.01
C SER A 38 21.13 4.40 0.91
N LEU A 39 20.78 5.31 -0.01
CA LEU A 39 21.61 5.63 -1.19
C LEU A 39 21.95 7.12 -1.30
N GLY A 40 21.45 7.96 -0.39
CA GLY A 40 21.62 9.42 -0.47
C GLY A 40 20.86 10.09 -1.62
N ILE A 41 19.98 9.35 -2.31
CA ILE A 41 19.23 9.84 -3.47
C ILE A 41 18.06 10.70 -2.99
N ASN A 42 18.08 11.99 -3.31
CA ASN A 42 17.07 12.94 -2.86
C ASN A 42 15.90 13.04 -3.86
N ILE A 43 14.98 12.08 -3.76
CA ILE A 43 13.76 12.02 -4.58
C ILE A 43 12.50 12.20 -3.73
N CYS A 44 11.42 12.63 -4.38
CA CYS A 44 10.07 12.67 -3.83
C CYS A 44 9.10 11.94 -4.78
N GLY A 45 7.94 11.56 -4.27
CA GLY A 45 6.89 10.89 -5.02
C GLY A 45 6.72 9.42 -4.69
N GLY A 46 5.60 8.88 -5.14
CA GLY A 46 5.31 7.45 -5.20
C GLY A 46 6.20 6.69 -6.18
N LYS A 47 6.06 5.37 -6.16
CA LYS A 47 6.62 4.48 -7.17
C LYS A 47 5.43 3.94 -7.99
N PRO A 48 5.25 4.36 -9.25
CA PRO A 48 4.21 3.81 -10.12
C PRO A 48 4.58 2.36 -10.44
N ASP A 49 3.82 1.41 -9.93
CA ASP A 49 4.03 -0.02 -10.12
C ASP A 49 2.72 -0.78 -9.87
N ASP A 50 2.66 -2.03 -10.30
CA ASP A 50 1.51 -2.89 -10.07
C ASP A 50 1.34 -3.18 -8.57
N VAL A 51 0.08 -3.17 -8.10
CA VAL A 51 -0.26 -3.40 -6.69
C VAL A 51 -1.07 -4.69 -6.55
N THR A 52 -0.56 -5.63 -5.76
CA THR A 52 -1.28 -6.85 -5.36
C THR A 52 -1.47 -6.89 -3.85
N VAL A 53 -2.70 -7.14 -3.38
CA VAL A 53 -3.04 -7.23 -1.95
C VAL A 53 -3.66 -8.58 -1.64
N LEU A 54 -3.09 -9.32 -0.69
CA LEU A 54 -3.67 -10.51 -0.08
C LEU A 54 -4.07 -10.17 1.36
N LEU A 55 -5.35 -10.34 1.69
CA LEU A 55 -5.89 -10.03 3.02
C LEU A 55 -6.39 -11.31 3.70
N ALA A 56 -5.96 -11.52 4.94
CA ALA A 56 -6.41 -12.62 5.79
C ALA A 56 -6.79 -12.10 7.18
N VAL A 57 -7.83 -12.70 7.78
CA VAL A 57 -8.24 -12.40 9.16
C VAL A 57 -8.19 -13.67 9.98
N VAL A 58 -7.55 -13.58 11.15
CA VAL A 58 -7.57 -14.62 12.16
C VAL A 58 -8.83 -14.44 13.00
N THR A 59 -9.69 -15.45 13.05
CA THR A 59 -10.88 -15.46 13.91
C THR A 59 -10.76 -16.55 14.96
N SER A 60 -11.12 -16.24 16.21
CA SER A 60 -11.30 -17.28 17.23
C SER A 60 -12.50 -18.16 16.86
N THR A 61 -12.29 -19.47 16.82
CA THR A 61 -13.36 -20.48 16.86
C THR A 61 -13.78 -20.63 18.32
N GLY A 62 -14.65 -19.72 18.78
CA GLY A 62 -15.58 -20.00 19.86
C GLY A 62 -16.79 -20.72 19.31
#